data_AF-A0A534K873-F1
#
_entry.id   AF-A0A534K873-F1
#
_cell.length_a   1.000
_cell.length_b   1.000
_cell.length_c   1.000
_cell.angle_alpha   90.00
_cell.angle_beta   90.00
_cell.angle_gamma   90.00
#
_symmetry.space_group_name_H-M   'P 1'
#
loop_
_entity.id
_entity.type
_entity.pdbx_description
1 polymer ?
#
loop_
_entity_poly.entity_id
_entity_poly.type
_entity_poly.pdbx_seq_one_letter_code
_entity_poly.pdbx_strand_id
1 'polypeptide(L)'
;MRRPLQACTAHHGSARPYAGAKDGGGTTRAIYARFLDYPSGAWAAAETVDSLAGTIFTHPSIGIDKNNNVHALYVSTSGPQLYYKMRSGGTWDPLRTPVDASSDSPSIMVRAPNDASYGVDAGGLYWKGSTSQTYFYHIPEFEEVILPIAGSILVALFLRRRTRSARRDAAAS
;
A
#
# COMPACT_ATOMS: atom_id res chain seq x y z
N MET A 1 3.03 -24.78 -24.65
CA MET A 1 3.71 -24.40 -23.38
C MET A 1 2.74 -23.56 -22.55
N ARG A 2 2.34 -24.03 -21.36
CA ARG A 2 1.59 -23.19 -20.40
C ARG A 2 2.60 -22.20 -19.80
N ARG A 3 2.42 -20.90 -20.05
CA ARG A 3 3.24 -19.86 -19.41
C ARG A 3 3.02 -19.92 -17.89
N PRO A 4 4.05 -19.74 -17.05
CA PRO A 4 3.88 -19.73 -15.60
C PRO A 4 2.89 -18.63 -15.20
N LEU A 5 1.90 -18.99 -14.38
CA LEU A 5 0.93 -18.04 -13.81
C LEU A 5 1.67 -17.18 -12.76
N GLN A 6 1.63 -15.86 -12.90
CA GLN A 6 2.15 -14.93 -11.88
C GLN A 6 1.14 -14.79 -10.75
N ALA A 7 1.61 -14.82 -9.50
CA ALA A 7 0.74 -14.78 -8.32
C ALA A 7 1.40 -14.13 -7.09
N CYS A 8 0.57 -13.68 -6.15
CA CYS A 8 0.97 -13.02 -4.90
C CYS A 8 -0.03 -13.29 -3.76
N THR A 9 0.38 -13.03 -2.51
CA THR A 9 -0.42 -13.29 -1.30
C THR A 9 -0.26 -12.17 -0.28
N ALA A 10 -1.30 -11.95 0.54
CA ALA A 10 -1.23 -11.07 1.71
C ALA A 10 -1.83 -11.71 2.96
N HIS A 11 -1.49 -11.16 4.13
CA HIS A 11 -1.95 -11.63 5.43
C HIS A 11 -2.27 -10.45 6.35
N HIS A 12 -3.51 -10.38 6.82
CA HIS A 12 -3.89 -9.52 7.94
C HIS A 12 -5.15 -10.05 8.63
N GLY A 13 -5.13 -10.19 9.96
CA GLY A 13 -6.26 -10.75 10.71
C GLY A 13 -6.65 -12.16 10.26
N SER A 14 -7.97 -12.42 10.15
CA SER A 14 -8.53 -13.69 9.66
C SER A 14 -8.53 -13.83 8.13
N ALA A 15 -8.29 -12.75 7.39
CA ALA A 15 -8.32 -12.76 5.94
C ALA A 15 -6.93 -13.07 5.33
N ARG A 16 -6.89 -14.04 4.41
CA ARG A 16 -5.68 -14.39 3.64
C ARG A 16 -5.99 -14.49 2.15
N PRO A 17 -5.88 -13.38 1.39
CA PRO A 17 -6.11 -13.36 -0.03
C PRO A 17 -4.85 -13.79 -0.80
N TYR A 18 -5.12 -14.42 -1.93
CA TYR A 18 -4.20 -14.77 -2.99
C TYR A 18 -4.71 -14.13 -4.28
N ALA A 19 -3.85 -13.49 -5.07
CA ALA A 19 -4.20 -13.01 -6.40
C ALA A 19 -3.29 -13.63 -7.47
N GLY A 20 -3.86 -13.90 -8.64
CA GLY A 20 -3.14 -14.48 -9.76
C GLY A 20 -3.74 -14.10 -11.11
N ALA A 21 -2.90 -14.01 -12.13
CA ALA A 21 -3.33 -13.83 -13.51
C ALA A 21 -3.73 -15.19 -14.10
N LYS A 22 -4.86 -15.26 -14.83
CA LYS A 22 -5.32 -16.48 -15.50
C LYS A 22 -5.87 -16.16 -16.88
N ASP A 23 -5.54 -17.01 -17.86
CA ASP A 23 -6.03 -16.87 -19.23
C ASP A 23 -7.56 -16.99 -19.27
N GLY A 24 -8.22 -15.98 -19.86
CA GLY A 24 -9.66 -15.92 -20.06
C GLY A 24 -10.13 -16.47 -21.41
N GLY A 25 -9.18 -16.90 -22.26
CA GLY A 25 -9.41 -17.36 -23.63
C GLY A 25 -8.97 -16.32 -24.69
N GLY A 26 -8.50 -16.81 -25.84
CA GLY A 26 -7.99 -15.96 -26.93
C GLY A 26 -6.81 -15.09 -26.50
N THR A 27 -6.91 -13.78 -26.70
CA THR A 27 -5.91 -12.76 -26.31
C THR A 27 -6.19 -12.13 -24.93
N THR A 28 -7.13 -12.67 -24.15
CA THR A 28 -7.55 -12.09 -22.86
C THR A 28 -6.88 -12.81 -21.69
N ARG A 29 -6.29 -12.04 -20.76
CA ARG A 29 -5.81 -12.55 -19.47
C ARG A 29 -6.37 -11.69 -18.34
N ALA A 30 -7.18 -12.30 -17.47
CA ALA A 30 -7.85 -11.65 -16.36
C ALA A 30 -7.07 -11.84 -15.05
N ILE A 31 -7.34 -10.98 -14.06
CA ILE A 31 -6.83 -11.14 -12.69
C ILE A 31 -7.94 -11.70 -11.81
N TYR A 32 -7.60 -12.71 -11.02
CA TYR A 32 -8.50 -13.34 -10.06
C TYR A 32 -7.92 -13.28 -8.66
N ALA A 33 -8.79 -13.20 -7.66
CA ALA A 33 -8.46 -13.35 -6.25
C ALA A 33 -9.13 -14.61 -5.67
N ARG A 34 -8.49 -15.24 -4.69
CA ARG A 34 -9.05 -16.30 -3.86
C ARG A 34 -8.80 -15.96 -2.40
N PHE A 35 -9.71 -16.36 -1.53
CA PHE A 35 -9.64 -16.06 -0.10
C PHE A 35 -9.61 -17.37 0.67
N LEU A 36 -8.71 -17.49 1.63
CA LEU A 36 -8.74 -18.61 2.57
C LEU A 36 -9.89 -18.39 3.55
N ASP A 37 -10.80 -19.35 3.62
CA ASP A 37 -11.93 -19.34 4.54
C ASP A 37 -11.52 -19.97 5.89
N TYR A 38 -11.95 -19.34 6.98
CA TYR A 38 -11.72 -19.80 8.33
C TYR A 38 -13.08 -19.96 9.03
N PRO A 39 -13.36 -21.14 9.64
CA PRO A 39 -12.41 -22.16 10.09
C PRO A 39 -12.16 -23.32 9.11
N SER A 40 -12.82 -23.36 7.96
CA SER A 40 -12.76 -24.52 7.05
C SER A 40 -11.34 -24.82 6.54
N GLY A 41 -10.46 -23.81 6.50
CA GLY A 41 -9.12 -23.92 5.93
C GLY A 41 -9.12 -24.12 4.42
N ALA A 42 -10.29 -24.03 3.80
CA ALA A 42 -10.48 -24.20 2.37
C ALA A 42 -10.34 -22.86 1.64
N TRP A 43 -9.94 -22.91 0.38
CA TRP A 43 -9.97 -21.74 -0.49
C TRP A 43 -11.38 -21.51 -1.02
N ALA A 44 -11.89 -20.30 -0.86
CA ALA A 44 -13.12 -19.86 -1.49
C ALA A 44 -13.03 -19.92 -3.03
N ALA A 45 -14.19 -19.81 -3.68
CA ALA A 45 -14.28 -19.65 -5.12
C ALA A 45 -13.45 -18.45 -5.59
N ALA A 46 -12.89 -18.54 -6.79
CA ALA A 46 -12.15 -17.43 -7.36
C ALA A 46 -13.11 -16.27 -7.71
N GLU A 47 -12.77 -15.08 -7.26
CA GLU A 47 -13.42 -13.84 -7.65
C GLU A 47 -12.65 -13.19 -8.79
N THR A 48 -13.36 -12.65 -9.77
CA THR A 48 -12.74 -11.84 -10.83
C THR A 48 -12.42 -10.45 -10.29
N VAL A 49 -11.14 -10.08 -10.25
CA VAL A 49 -10.71 -8.73 -9.90
C VAL A 49 -10.93 -7.79 -11.08
N ASP A 50 -10.41 -8.15 -12.26
CA ASP A 50 -10.63 -7.41 -13.51
C ASP A 50 -10.46 -8.33 -14.73
N SER A 51 -11.21 -8.02 -15.78
CA SER A 51 -11.18 -8.68 -17.08
C SER A 51 -11.67 -7.71 -18.16
N LEU A 52 -10.94 -7.63 -19.27
CA LEU A 52 -11.31 -6.83 -20.42
C LEU A 52 -10.95 -7.60 -21.69
N ALA A 53 -11.93 -7.76 -22.59
CA ALA A 53 -11.74 -8.50 -23.82
C ALA A 53 -10.56 -7.93 -24.65
N GLY A 54 -9.70 -8.82 -25.14
CA GLY A 54 -8.52 -8.43 -25.91
C GLY A 54 -7.39 -7.82 -25.09
N THR A 55 -7.50 -7.81 -23.76
CA THR A 55 -6.51 -7.22 -22.85
C THR A 55 -5.81 -8.28 -22.03
N ILE A 56 -4.50 -8.11 -21.88
CA ILE A 56 -3.67 -8.99 -21.05
C ILE A 56 -3.29 -8.23 -19.78
N PHE A 57 -3.84 -8.67 -18.64
CA PHE A 57 -3.42 -8.22 -17.31
C PHE A 57 -2.38 -9.13 -16.70
N THR A 58 -1.42 -8.54 -15.98
CA THR A 58 -0.15 -9.15 -15.58
C THR A 58 0.33 -8.61 -14.25
N HIS A 59 1.31 -9.29 -13.65
CA HIS A 59 1.99 -8.83 -12.43
C HIS A 59 1.04 -8.38 -11.30
N PRO A 60 0.09 -9.24 -10.87
CA PRO A 60 -0.80 -8.86 -9.80
C PRO A 60 -0.03 -8.69 -8.48
N SER A 61 -0.44 -7.71 -7.69
CA SER A 61 -0.05 -7.51 -6.30
C SER A 61 -1.29 -7.32 -5.45
N ILE A 62 -1.32 -7.91 -4.25
CA ILE A 62 -2.48 -7.84 -3.36
C ILE A 62 -2.04 -7.52 -1.92
N GLY A 63 -2.84 -6.71 -1.23
CA GLY A 63 -2.65 -6.34 0.17
C GLY A 63 -3.99 -6.19 0.89
N ILE A 64 -3.97 -6.17 2.23
CA ILE A 64 -5.17 -5.94 3.06
C ILE A 64 -4.87 -4.80 4.03
N ASP A 65 -5.80 -3.85 4.16
CA ASP A 65 -5.74 -2.81 5.20
C ASP A 65 -6.31 -3.28 6.55
N LYS A 66 -6.22 -2.39 7.55
CA LYS A 66 -6.73 -2.63 8.92
C LYS A 66 -8.27 -2.78 8.99
N ASN A 67 -8.98 -2.31 7.97
CA ASN A 67 -10.44 -2.37 7.89
C ASN A 67 -10.91 -3.61 7.13
N ASN A 68 -9.99 -4.53 6.78
CA ASN A 68 -10.22 -5.71 5.93
C ASN A 68 -10.61 -5.38 4.48
N ASN A 69 -10.31 -4.17 3.99
CA ASN A 69 -10.39 -3.89 2.57
C ASN A 69 -9.20 -4.51 1.85
N VAL A 70 -9.45 -5.03 0.66
CA VAL A 70 -8.43 -5.71 -0.15
C VAL A 70 -8.00 -4.76 -1.25
N HIS A 71 -6.71 -4.56 -1.39
CA HIS A 71 -6.11 -3.67 -2.39
C HIS A 71 -5.41 -4.51 -3.44
N ALA A 72 -5.71 -4.30 -4.72
CA ALA A 72 -5.08 -5.00 -5.83
C ALA A 72 -4.44 -4.03 -6.82
N LEU A 73 -3.18 -4.29 -7.18
CA LEU A 73 -2.46 -3.66 -8.28
C LEU A 73 -2.21 -4.69 -9.39
N TYR A 74 -2.24 -4.25 -10.64
CA TYR A 74 -1.95 -5.11 -11.79
C TYR A 74 -1.66 -4.26 -13.03
N VAL A 75 -0.98 -4.84 -14.01
CA VAL A 75 -0.52 -4.13 -15.20
C VAL A 75 -1.21 -4.65 -16.45
N SER A 76 -1.74 -3.72 -17.26
CA SER A 76 -2.11 -4.00 -18.65
C SER A 76 -0.88 -3.90 -19.55
N THR A 77 -0.64 -4.94 -20.36
CA THR A 77 0.41 -4.91 -21.37
C THR A 77 -0.06 -4.41 -22.74
N SER A 78 -1.37 -4.35 -22.98
CA SER A 78 -1.95 -3.90 -24.26
C SER A 78 -1.89 -2.37 -24.42
N GLY A 79 -1.88 -1.65 -23.30
CA GLY A 79 -1.53 -0.23 -23.19
C GLY A 79 -0.84 -0.09 -21.85
N PRO A 80 0.51 0.00 -21.81
CA PRO A 80 1.29 -0.05 -20.57
C PRO A 80 0.71 0.87 -19.50
N GLN A 81 0.02 0.27 -18.52
CA GLN A 81 -0.72 0.98 -17.50
C GLN A 81 -0.84 0.11 -16.26
N LEU A 82 -0.41 0.67 -15.13
CA LEU A 82 -0.68 0.18 -13.79
C LEU A 82 -2.09 0.60 -13.39
N TYR A 83 -2.88 -0.38 -12.99
CA TYR A 83 -4.24 -0.21 -12.48
C TYR A 83 -4.34 -0.62 -11.02
N TYR A 84 -5.29 0.02 -10.33
CA TYR A 84 -5.69 -0.26 -8.97
C TYR A 84 -7.18 -0.58 -8.87
N LYS A 85 -7.53 -1.54 -8.00
CA LYS A 85 -8.90 -1.82 -7.54
C LYS A 85 -8.93 -2.13 -6.05
N MET A 86 -9.98 -1.70 -5.38
CA MET A 86 -10.26 -2.08 -3.99
C MET A 86 -11.42 -3.07 -3.92
N ARG A 87 -11.40 -3.95 -2.92
CA ARG A 87 -12.55 -4.74 -2.48
C ARG A 87 -12.97 -4.24 -1.11
N SER A 88 -14.14 -3.65 -1.02
CA SER A 88 -14.74 -3.20 0.23
C SER A 88 -16.17 -3.75 0.33
N GLY A 89 -16.63 -4.05 1.54
CA GLY A 89 -18.00 -4.56 1.74
C GLY A 89 -18.31 -5.88 1.01
N GLY A 90 -17.31 -6.66 0.59
CA GLY A 90 -17.53 -7.93 -0.12
C GLY A 90 -17.44 -7.86 -1.65
N THR A 91 -17.28 -6.67 -2.24
CA THR A 91 -17.29 -6.47 -3.69
C THR A 91 -16.11 -5.66 -4.17
N TRP A 92 -15.60 -5.97 -5.36
CA TRP A 92 -14.58 -5.16 -6.04
C TRP A 92 -15.21 -3.89 -6.62
N ASP A 93 -14.46 -2.79 -6.61
CA ASP A 93 -14.87 -1.56 -7.28
C ASP A 93 -15.24 -1.83 -8.75
N PRO A 94 -16.25 -1.16 -9.31
CA PRO A 94 -16.69 -1.41 -10.68
C PRO A 94 -15.70 -0.87 -11.72
N LEU A 95 -14.91 0.14 -11.35
CA LEU A 95 -13.96 0.81 -12.23
C LEU A 95 -12.52 0.47 -11.82
N ARG A 96 -11.63 0.48 -12.81
CA ARG A 96 -10.18 0.41 -12.61
C ARG A 96 -9.62 1.83 -12.51
N THR A 97 -8.79 2.08 -11.51
CA THR A 97 -8.14 3.40 -11.33
C THR A 97 -6.76 3.35 -11.99
N PRO A 98 -6.47 4.19 -13.00
CA PRO A 98 -5.12 4.29 -13.54
C PRO A 98 -4.19 4.94 -12.52
N VAL A 99 -3.08 4.29 -12.21
CA VAL A 99 -2.09 4.79 -11.24
C VAL A 99 -0.89 5.39 -11.96
N ASP A 100 -0.39 4.70 -12.99
CA ASP A 100 0.85 5.08 -13.68
C ASP A 100 0.98 4.39 -15.05
N ALA A 101 1.64 5.04 -16.01
CA ALA A 101 1.90 4.47 -17.34
C ALA A 101 3.16 3.58 -17.33
N SER A 102 3.08 2.43 -16.65
CA SER A 102 4.21 1.51 -16.44
C SER A 102 3.84 0.07 -16.81
N SER A 103 4.82 -0.68 -17.32
CA SER A 103 4.75 -2.12 -17.53
C SER A 103 5.54 -2.94 -16.50
N ASP A 104 6.04 -2.32 -15.44
CA ASP A 104 6.88 -2.97 -14.43
C ASP A 104 6.07 -3.91 -13.52
N SER A 105 6.75 -4.65 -12.63
CA SER A 105 6.11 -5.61 -11.73
C SER A 105 5.75 -4.97 -10.38
N PRO A 106 4.48 -4.58 -10.12
CA PRO A 106 4.12 -3.98 -8.86
C PRO A 106 4.20 -4.92 -7.67
N SER A 107 4.81 -4.42 -6.61
CA SER A 107 4.54 -4.81 -5.25
C SER A 107 3.59 -3.79 -4.62
N ILE A 108 2.64 -4.23 -3.80
CA ILE A 108 1.94 -3.37 -2.85
C ILE A 108 2.25 -3.88 -1.46
N MET A 109 2.76 -3.00 -0.61
CA MET A 109 2.79 -3.23 0.83
C MET A 109 1.69 -2.38 1.45
N VAL A 110 0.65 -3.02 2.00
CA VAL A 110 -0.34 -2.33 2.81
C VAL A 110 0.08 -2.48 4.26
N ARG A 111 0.44 -1.37 4.91
CA ARG A 111 0.70 -1.37 6.34
C ARG A 111 -0.65 -1.42 7.06
N ALA A 112 -0.78 -2.35 8.00
CA ALA A 112 -1.85 -2.29 8.98
C ALA A 112 -1.28 -1.69 10.26
N PRO A 113 -1.40 -0.37 10.49
CA PRO A 113 -1.01 0.19 11.78
C PRO A 113 -2.00 -0.35 12.82
N ASN A 114 -1.49 -1.17 13.73
CA ASN A 114 -2.14 -1.50 14.99
C ASN A 114 -1.90 -0.43 16.06
N ASP A 115 -1.36 0.73 15.65
CA ASP A 115 -0.93 1.83 16.52
C ASP A 115 -1.30 3.17 15.84
N ALA A 116 -2.05 4.00 16.57
CA ALA A 116 -2.52 5.31 16.13
C ALA A 116 -1.38 6.31 15.86
N SER A 117 -0.16 6.02 16.33
CA SER A 117 1.03 6.86 16.19
C SER A 117 1.57 6.94 14.75
N TYR A 118 1.19 6.00 13.87
CA TYR A 118 1.74 5.86 12.51
C TYR A 118 0.76 6.28 11.39
N GLY A 119 -0.33 6.96 11.74
CA GLY A 119 -1.34 7.45 10.78
C GLY A 119 -2.40 6.39 10.42
N VAL A 120 -3.51 6.85 9.83
CA VAL A 120 -4.63 6.00 9.39
C VAL A 120 -4.54 5.59 7.92
N ASP A 121 -3.54 6.11 7.20
CA ASP A 121 -3.39 5.95 5.76
C ASP A 121 -2.82 4.59 5.37
N ALA A 122 -3.63 3.84 4.60
CA ALA A 122 -3.20 2.65 3.87
C ALA A 122 -2.40 3.08 2.62
N GLY A 123 -1.11 3.39 2.80
CA GLY A 123 -0.21 3.71 1.69
C GLY A 123 0.36 2.44 1.03
N GLY A 124 0.04 2.21 -0.24
CA GLY A 124 0.69 1.17 -1.04
C GLY A 124 2.03 1.65 -1.57
N LEU A 125 3.15 1.07 -1.09
CA LEU A 125 4.46 1.26 -1.72
C LEU A 125 4.55 0.40 -2.98
N TYR A 126 4.74 1.02 -4.15
CA TYR A 126 5.01 0.37 -5.43
C TYR A 126 6.48 0.55 -5.85
N TRP A 127 7.11 -0.54 -6.30
CA TRP A 127 8.48 -0.55 -6.81
C TRP A 127 8.52 -0.65 -8.33
N LYS A 128 9.21 0.29 -8.99
CA LYS A 128 9.53 0.25 -10.43
C LYS A 128 10.98 -0.19 -10.61
N GLY A 129 11.22 -1.22 -11.41
CA GLY A 129 12.57 -1.68 -11.72
C GLY A 129 13.33 -0.75 -12.69
N SER A 130 12.59 0.04 -13.47
CA SER A 130 13.14 0.92 -14.53
C SER A 130 13.56 2.31 -14.05
N THR A 131 12.96 2.81 -12.96
CA THR A 131 13.31 4.09 -12.31
C THR A 131 12.96 3.99 -10.84
N SER A 132 13.95 3.71 -9.98
CA SER A 132 13.77 3.66 -8.54
C SER A 132 13.26 5.01 -8.02
N GLN A 133 11.95 5.15 -7.84
CA GLN A 133 11.33 6.31 -7.22
C GLN A 133 10.41 5.83 -6.10
N THR A 134 10.74 6.24 -4.87
CA THR A 134 9.87 6.08 -3.70
C THR A 134 9.09 7.37 -3.56
N TYR A 135 7.77 7.32 -3.73
CA TYR A 135 6.92 8.48 -3.46
C TYR A 135 6.45 8.43 -2.02
N PHE A 136 6.80 9.47 -1.26
CA PHE A 136 6.21 9.75 0.04
C PHE A 136 5.06 10.73 -0.21
N TYR A 137 3.82 10.31 0.00
CA TYR A 137 2.70 11.25 0.03
C TYR A 137 2.79 12.07 1.32
N HIS A 138 2.77 13.39 1.18
CA HIS A 138 2.71 14.30 2.32
C HIS A 138 1.33 14.24 2.96
N ILE A 139 1.31 14.05 4.27
CA ILE A 139 0.11 14.08 5.10
C ILE A 139 -0.12 15.54 5.56
N PRO A 140 -1.24 16.19 5.20
CA PRO A 140 -1.48 17.61 5.51
C PRO A 140 -1.56 17.94 7.00
N GLU A 141 -1.92 16.98 7.87
CA GLU A 141 -2.14 17.24 9.30
C GLU A 141 -0.87 17.57 10.12
N PHE A 142 0.32 17.54 9.52
CA PHE A 142 1.57 17.89 10.20
C PHE A 142 2.02 19.36 10.03
N GLU A 143 1.37 20.19 9.20
CA GLU A 143 1.70 21.63 9.16
C GLU A 143 1.40 22.35 10.49
N GLU A 144 0.31 21.95 11.17
CA GLU A 144 -0.12 22.52 12.45
C GLU A 144 0.76 22.07 13.65
N VAL A 145 1.55 21.01 13.50
CA VAL A 145 2.39 20.45 14.59
C VAL A 145 3.80 21.07 14.60
N ILE A 146 4.21 21.74 13.52
CA ILE A 146 5.53 22.38 13.40
C ILE A 146 5.71 23.51 14.43
N LEU A 147 4.69 24.35 14.61
CA LEU A 147 4.73 25.49 15.53
C LEU A 147 4.87 25.08 17.02
N PRO A 148 4.06 24.16 17.57
CA PRO A 148 4.22 23.73 18.96
C PRO A 148 5.54 22.99 19.21
N ILE A 149 6.06 22.22 18.25
CA ILE A 149 7.37 21.56 18.38
C ILE A 149 8.52 22.59 18.35
N ALA A 150 8.52 23.54 17.42
CA ALA A 150 9.54 24.58 17.34
C ALA A 150 9.56 25.46 18.59
N GLY A 151 8.38 25.82 19.12
CA GLY A 151 8.23 26.54 20.38
C GLY A 151 8.82 25.77 21.57
N SER A 152 8.53 24.46 21.66
CA SER A 152 9.04 23.59 22.72
C SER A 152 10.57 23.47 22.69
N ILE A 153 11.16 23.37 21.50
CA ILE A 153 12.62 23.34 21.30
C ILE A 153 13.25 24.67 21.71
N LEU A 154 12.67 25.81 21.32
CA LEU A 154 13.18 27.13 21.70
C LEU A 154 13.14 27.36 23.22
N VAL A 155 12.06 26.94 23.89
CA VAL A 155 11.96 26.98 25.36
C VAL A 155 13.01 26.09 26.01
N ALA A 156 13.19 24.86 25.53
CA ALA A 156 14.22 23.95 26.05
C ALA A 156 15.64 24.54 25.88
N LEU A 157 15.93 25.15 24.73
CA LEU A 157 17.21 25.81 24.47
C LEU A 157 17.41 27.04 25.37
N PHE A 158 16.36 27.83 25.60
CA PHE A 158 16.39 28.98 26.51
C PHE A 158 16.66 28.55 27.96
N LEU A 159 15.95 27.53 28.45
CA LEU A 159 16.15 26.97 29.78
C LEU A 159 17.56 26.37 29.94
N ARG A 160 18.08 25.71 28.90
CA ARG A 160 19.45 25.18 28.88
C ARG A 160 20.51 26.28 28.89
N ARG A 161 20.27 27.42 28.22
CA ARG A 161 21.15 28.59 28.29
C ARG A 161 21.13 29.23 29.69
N ARG A 162 19.94 29.38 30.29
CA ARG A 162 19.78 29.98 31.61
C ARG A 162 20.46 29.17 32.72
N THR A 163 20.30 27.86 32.70
CA THR A 163 20.98 26.94 33.63
C THR A 163 22.50 26.91 33.45
N ARG A 164 23.00 27.03 32.22
CA ARG A 164 24.45 27.17 31.95
C ARG A 164 25.01 28.49 32.46
N SER A 165 24.27 29.59 32.35
CA SER A 165 24.70 30.88 32.91
C SER A 165 24.78 30.81 34.43
N ALA A 166 23.72 30.33 35.08
CA ALA A 166 23.67 30.22 36.55
C ALA A 166 24.77 29.31 37.13
N ARG A 167 25.16 28.24 36.41
CA ARG A 167 26.29 27.37 36.82
C ARG A 167 27.67 28.03 36.65
N ARG A 168 27.84 28.96 35.69
CA ARG A 168 29.10 29.71 35.54
C ARG A 168 29.24 30.75 36.64
N ASP A 169 28.14 31.40 37.02
CA ASP A 169 28.13 32.40 38.09
C ASP A 169 28.41 31.78 39.47
N ALA A 170 27.89 30.57 39.73
CA ALA A 170 28.15 29.81 40.96
C ALA A 170 29.55 29.15 41.05
N ALA A 171 30.28 29.04 39.93
CA ALA A 171 31.65 28.51 39.91
C ALA A 171 32.71 29.62 39.95
N ALA A 172 32.30 30.89 39.89
CA ALA A 172 33.15 32.07 39.93
C ALA A 172 33.11 32.82 41.28
N SER A 173 32.32 32.34 42.24
CA SER A 173 32.25 32.78 43.64
C SER A 173 32.98 31.82 44.56
#